data_AF-A0A9E3R5Y9-F1
#
_entry.id   AF-A0A9E3R5Y9-F1
#
_cell.length_a   1.000
_cell.length_b   1.000
_cell.length_c   1.000
_cell.angle_alpha   90.00
_cell.angle_beta   90.00
_cell.angle_gamma   90.00
#
_symmetry.space_group_name_H-M   'P 1'
#
loop_
_entity.id
_entity.type
_entity.pdbx_description
1 polymer ?
#
loop_
_entity_poly.entity_id
_entity_poly.type
_entity_poly.pdbx_seq_one_letter_code
_entity_poly.pdbx_strand_id
1 'polypeptide(L)'
;MPDFTLPEFTRSLRALAVPSAPGSDHDRVFKPLIAARTAAHKVQGVDAQVAAFDAGRLEREWREAIAALAASRHAGSAPDRRALEAELDTLAAPLWAQLKAMQAAGQRARAAAAPERESAWTAWVTAVQRVFDAADDWWRAALPVLADPRGRQGSLWRRVLRRSP
;
A
#
# COMPACT_ATOMS: atom_id res chain seq x y z
N MET A 1 -28.30 -2.12 15.13
CA MET A 1 -27.07 -1.32 15.20
C MET A 1 -27.11 -0.29 14.07
N PRO A 2 -26.55 0.93 14.23
CA PRO A 2 -26.43 1.85 13.10
C PRO A 2 -25.69 1.16 11.95
N ASP A 3 -26.29 1.22 10.77
CA ASP A 3 -25.81 0.55 9.56
C ASP A 3 -24.81 1.48 8.86
N PHE A 4 -23.52 1.33 9.19
CA PHE A 4 -22.48 2.14 8.57
C PHE A 4 -22.20 1.63 7.16
N THR A 5 -22.52 2.45 6.17
CA THR A 5 -22.21 2.13 4.78
C THR A 5 -20.74 2.43 4.49
N LEU A 6 -20.05 1.46 3.90
CA LEU A 6 -18.67 1.62 3.46
C LEU A 6 -18.63 2.54 2.22
N PRO A 7 -17.94 3.69 2.26
CA PRO A 7 -17.85 4.54 1.09
C PRO A 7 -16.96 3.93 0.01
N GLU A 8 -17.13 4.43 -1.21
CA GLU A 8 -16.36 3.99 -2.36
C GLU A 8 -14.92 4.54 -2.28
N PHE A 9 -13.94 3.65 -2.10
CA PHE A 9 -12.50 4.00 -1.98
C PHE A 9 -11.75 4.12 -3.31
N THR A 10 -12.40 3.94 -4.46
CA THR A 10 -11.74 3.98 -5.78
C THR A 10 -11.45 5.38 -6.28
N ARG A 11 -12.12 6.40 -5.74
CA ARG A 11 -11.86 7.80 -6.13
C ARG A 11 -10.44 8.27 -5.77
N SER A 12 -9.78 7.63 -4.79
CA SER A 12 -8.39 7.93 -4.39
C SER A 12 -7.33 7.21 -5.22
N LEU A 13 -7.68 6.11 -5.89
CA LEU A 13 -6.73 5.31 -6.69
C LEU A 13 -6.59 5.86 -8.11
N ARG A 14 -5.89 6.99 -8.25
CA ARG A 14 -5.58 7.56 -9.57
C ARG A 14 -4.61 6.67 -10.35
N ALA A 15 -3.79 5.85 -9.69
CA ALA A 15 -2.92 4.90 -10.37
C ALA A 15 -3.69 3.77 -11.07
N LEU A 16 -4.82 3.31 -10.51
CA LEU A 16 -5.71 2.33 -11.16
C LEU A 16 -6.49 2.89 -12.35
N ALA A 17 -6.65 4.21 -12.44
CA ALA A 17 -7.28 4.84 -13.59
C ALA A 17 -6.39 4.80 -14.85
N VAL A 18 -5.12 4.41 -14.72
CA VAL A 18 -4.24 4.11 -15.85
C VAL A 18 -4.46 2.64 -16.24
N PRO A 19 -4.94 2.36 -17.48
CA PRO A 19 -5.08 0.99 -17.96
C PRO A 19 -3.73 0.28 -17.84
N SER A 20 -3.67 -0.69 -16.94
CA SER A 20 -2.52 -1.57 -16.79
C SER A 20 -2.87 -2.91 -17.40
N ALA A 21 -1.94 -3.53 -18.13
CA ALA A 21 -2.17 -4.84 -18.72
C ALA A 21 -2.39 -5.89 -17.61
N PRO A 22 -3.33 -6.85 -17.78
CA PRO A 22 -3.54 -7.93 -16.83
C PRO A 22 -2.22 -8.63 -16.48
N GLY A 23 -1.92 -8.70 -15.18
CA GLY A 23 -0.70 -9.34 -14.68
C GLY A 23 0.56 -8.48 -14.74
N SER A 24 0.40 -7.18 -15.04
CA SER A 24 1.43 -6.16 -14.88
C SER A 24 1.93 -6.06 -13.43
N ASP A 25 3.09 -5.45 -13.25
CA ASP A 25 3.65 -5.18 -11.93
C ASP A 25 2.73 -4.31 -11.07
N HIS A 26 2.01 -3.38 -11.69
CA HIS A 26 0.98 -2.59 -11.03
C HIS A 26 -0.13 -3.50 -10.46
N ASP A 27 -0.71 -4.37 -11.29
CA ASP A 27 -1.77 -5.28 -10.84
C ASP A 27 -1.30 -6.18 -9.69
N ARG A 28 -0.06 -6.69 -9.78
CA ARG A 28 0.53 -7.55 -8.75
C ARG A 28 0.64 -6.83 -7.41
N VAL A 29 1.12 -5.58 -7.42
CA VAL A 29 1.27 -4.79 -6.19
C VAL A 29 -0.07 -4.41 -5.58
N PHE A 30 -1.05 -3.98 -6.39
CA PHE A 30 -2.32 -3.46 -5.87
C PHE A 30 -3.37 -4.53 -5.58
N LYS A 31 -3.19 -5.76 -6.07
CA LYS A 31 -4.12 -6.89 -5.86
C LYS A 31 -4.54 -7.10 -4.39
N PRO A 32 -3.63 -7.08 -3.39
CA PRO A 32 -3.98 -7.16 -1.96
C PRO A 32 -5.01 -6.13 -1.50
N LEU A 33 -4.81 -4.86 -1.87
CA LEU A 33 -5.69 -3.75 -1.47
C LEU A 33 -7.05 -3.84 -2.16
N ILE A 34 -7.06 -4.20 -3.45
CA ILE A 34 -8.28 -4.42 -4.21
C ILE A 34 -9.08 -5.57 -3.61
N ALA A 35 -8.42 -6.69 -3.28
CA ALA A 35 -9.07 -7.84 -2.66
C ALA A 35 -9.66 -7.51 -1.28
N ALA A 36 -8.91 -6.80 -0.43
CA ALA A 36 -9.38 -6.35 0.88
C ALA A 36 -10.63 -5.46 0.75
N ARG A 37 -10.60 -4.49 -0.16
CA ARG A 37 -11.76 -3.64 -0.46
C ARG A 37 -12.95 -4.46 -0.95
N THR A 38 -12.76 -5.33 -1.93
CA THR A 38 -13.84 -6.17 -2.47
C THR A 38 -14.45 -7.05 -1.38
N ALA A 39 -13.64 -7.60 -0.48
CA ALA A 39 -14.12 -8.37 0.67
C ALA A 39 -14.93 -7.49 1.63
N ALA A 40 -14.45 -6.28 1.96
CA ALA A 40 -15.15 -5.35 2.85
C ALA A 40 -16.52 -4.93 2.31
N HIS A 41 -16.67 -4.72 0.99
CA HIS A 41 -17.97 -4.40 0.39
C HIS A 41 -18.96 -5.58 0.38
N LYS A 42 -18.48 -6.83 0.49
CA LYS A 42 -19.32 -8.04 0.49
C LYS A 42 -19.86 -8.40 1.87
N VAL A 43 -19.38 -7.74 2.92
CA VAL A 43 -19.75 -8.02 4.31
C VAL A 43 -20.44 -6.82 4.93
N GLN A 44 -21.27 -7.10 5.93
CA GLN A 44 -21.93 -6.10 6.74
C GLN A 44 -21.35 -6.08 8.15
N GLY A 45 -21.39 -4.92 8.79
CA GLY A 45 -20.92 -4.72 10.15
C GLY A 45 -19.46 -4.28 10.25
N VAL A 46 -19.21 -3.39 11.20
CA VAL A 46 -17.91 -2.75 11.44
C VAL A 46 -16.81 -3.80 11.65
N ASP A 47 -17.05 -4.83 12.46
CA ASP A 47 -16.04 -5.85 12.77
C ASP A 47 -15.57 -6.60 11.52
N ALA A 48 -16.52 -7.03 10.68
CA ALA A 48 -16.22 -7.77 9.45
C ALA A 48 -15.53 -6.88 8.41
N GLN A 49 -15.98 -5.62 8.27
CA GLN A 49 -15.37 -4.64 7.36
C GLN A 49 -13.95 -4.26 7.80
N VAL A 50 -13.71 -4.07 9.10
CA VAL A 50 -12.37 -3.84 9.65
C VAL A 50 -11.48 -5.07 9.47
N ALA A 51 -12.00 -6.27 9.70
CA ALA A 51 -11.25 -7.52 9.53
C ALA A 51 -10.83 -7.79 8.08
N ALA A 52 -11.58 -7.29 7.09
CA ALA A 52 -11.19 -7.40 5.68
C ALA A 52 -9.88 -6.65 5.37
N PHE A 53 -9.58 -5.58 6.11
CA PHE A 53 -8.36 -4.77 6.03
C PHE A 53 -7.34 -5.17 7.12
N ASP A 54 -6.88 -6.42 7.05
CA ASP A 54 -5.78 -6.90 7.91
C ASP A 54 -4.45 -6.23 7.52
N ALA A 55 -3.98 -5.30 8.35
CA ALA A 55 -2.74 -4.57 8.13
C ALA A 55 -1.51 -5.47 8.05
N GLY A 56 -1.44 -6.53 8.87
CA GLY A 56 -0.31 -7.45 8.87
C GLY A 56 -0.29 -8.32 7.61
N ARG A 57 -1.46 -8.74 7.12
CA ARG A 57 -1.57 -9.41 5.81
C ARG A 57 -1.15 -8.50 4.67
N LEU A 58 -1.68 -7.27 4.64
CA LEU A 58 -1.36 -6.30 3.60
C LEU A 58 0.13 -5.95 3.57
N GLU A 59 0.77 -5.76 4.73
CA GLU A 59 2.21 -5.50 4.78
C GLU A 59 3.02 -6.67 4.21
N ARG A 60 2.72 -7.92 4.61
CA ARG A 60 3.41 -9.11 4.07
C ARG A 60 3.26 -9.22 2.56
N GLU A 61 2.04 -9.12 2.05
CA GLU A 61 1.77 -9.23 0.61
C GLU A 61 2.47 -8.11 -0.19
N TRP A 62 2.58 -6.91 0.38
CA TRP A 62 3.31 -5.81 -0.24
C TRP A 62 4.83 -6.03 -0.24
N ARG A 63 5.40 -6.55 0.86
CA ARG A 63 6.82 -6.93 0.93
C ARG A 63 7.16 -8.06 -0.05
N GLU A 64 6.27 -9.04 -0.18
CA GLU A 64 6.39 -10.11 -1.18
C GLU A 64 6.37 -9.54 -2.60
N ALA A 65 5.51 -8.57 -2.89
CA ALA A 65 5.51 -7.88 -4.17
C ALA A 65 6.83 -7.13 -4.44
N ILE A 66 7.39 -6.44 -3.44
CA ILE A 66 8.71 -5.80 -3.56
C ILE A 66 9.80 -6.83 -3.89
N ALA A 67 9.85 -7.95 -3.17
CA ALA A 67 10.81 -9.01 -3.41
C ALA A 67 10.66 -9.62 -4.81
N ALA A 68 9.43 -9.84 -5.27
CA ALA A 68 9.15 -10.36 -6.60
C ALA A 68 9.59 -9.37 -7.70
N LEU A 69 9.34 -8.08 -7.53
CA LEU A 69 9.81 -7.05 -8.45
C LEU A 69 11.34 -7.06 -8.54
N ALA A 70 12.02 -7.04 -7.40
CA ALA A 70 13.48 -7.04 -7.39
C ALA A 70 14.09 -8.32 -7.99
N ALA A 71 13.50 -9.48 -7.71
CA ALA A 71 13.90 -10.75 -8.30
C ALA A 71 13.74 -10.76 -9.83
N SER A 72 12.65 -10.17 -10.35
CA SER A 72 12.43 -10.08 -11.79
C SER A 72 13.45 -9.16 -12.50
N ARG A 73 13.89 -8.08 -11.84
CA ARG A 73 14.85 -7.11 -12.43
C ARG A 73 16.30 -7.59 -12.32
N HIS A 74 16.63 -8.31 -11.26
CA HIS A 74 17.98 -8.75 -10.95
C HIS A 74 18.06 -10.26 -10.67
N ALA A 75 17.58 -11.07 -11.61
CA ALA A 75 17.58 -12.53 -11.50
C ALA A 75 19.00 -13.11 -11.30
N GLY A 76 20.00 -12.54 -11.98
CA GLY A 76 21.40 -13.00 -11.94
C GLY A 76 22.29 -12.35 -10.89
N SER A 77 21.80 -11.37 -10.11
CA SER A 77 22.63 -10.61 -9.16
C SER A 77 21.96 -10.47 -7.81
N ALA A 78 22.34 -11.32 -6.85
CA ALA A 78 21.83 -11.26 -5.48
C ALA A 78 22.13 -9.92 -4.77
N PRO A 79 23.32 -9.29 -4.94
CA PRO A 79 23.57 -7.97 -4.37
C PRO A 79 22.66 -6.87 -4.94
N ASP A 80 22.46 -6.84 -6.26
CA ASP A 80 21.62 -5.80 -6.89
C ASP A 80 20.14 -6.01 -6.54
N ARG A 81 19.70 -7.27 -6.44
CA ARG A 81 18.37 -7.60 -5.94
C ARG A 81 18.14 -7.06 -4.53
N ARG A 82 19.05 -7.33 -3.59
CA ARG A 82 18.94 -6.80 -2.21
C ARG A 82 18.97 -5.28 -2.15
N ALA A 83 19.78 -4.64 -2.99
CA ALA A 83 19.84 -3.19 -3.06
C ALA A 83 18.51 -2.60 -3.53
N LEU A 84 17.91 -3.17 -4.58
CA LEU A 84 16.61 -2.75 -5.09
C LEU A 84 15.48 -3.02 -4.08
N GLU A 85 15.48 -4.17 -3.41
CA GLU A 85 14.53 -4.46 -2.32
C GLU A 85 14.60 -3.40 -1.22
N ALA A 86 15.80 -3.06 -0.75
CA ALA A 86 16.00 -2.07 0.29
C ALA A 86 15.57 -0.66 -0.14
N GLU A 87 15.80 -0.28 -1.40
CA GLU A 87 15.39 1.01 -1.95
C GLU A 87 13.86 1.10 -2.03
N LEU A 88 13.19 0.07 -2.56
CA LEU A 88 11.72 0.00 -2.64
C LEU A 88 11.05 -0.05 -1.26
N ASP A 89 11.65 -0.77 -0.30
CA ASP A 89 11.18 -0.82 1.09
C ASP A 89 11.33 0.53 1.79
N THR A 90 12.43 1.25 1.53
CA THR A 90 12.64 2.61 2.05
C THR A 90 11.57 3.56 1.52
N LEU A 91 11.25 3.48 0.22
CA LEU A 91 10.17 4.26 -0.38
C LEU A 91 8.79 3.90 0.23
N ALA A 92 8.61 2.67 0.72
CA ALA A 92 7.36 2.20 1.31
C ALA A 92 7.15 2.64 2.77
N ALA A 93 8.12 3.33 3.40
CA ALA A 93 7.99 3.79 4.78
C ALA A 93 6.70 4.57 5.09
N PRO A 94 6.21 5.50 4.22
CA PRO A 94 4.93 6.17 4.43
C PRO A 94 3.74 5.20 4.42
N LEU A 95 3.75 4.20 3.53
CA LEU A 95 2.71 3.18 3.46
C LEU A 95 2.66 2.33 4.74
N TRP A 96 3.82 1.93 5.26
CA TRP A 96 3.92 1.20 6.53
C TRP A 96 3.32 1.99 7.70
N ALA A 97 3.60 3.29 7.75
CA ALA A 97 2.99 4.18 8.74
C ALA A 97 1.46 4.25 8.62
N GLN A 98 0.92 4.32 7.39
CA GLN A 98 -0.53 4.34 7.17
C GLN A 98 -1.20 3.00 7.51
N LEU A 99 -0.58 1.86 7.21
CA LEU A 99 -1.11 0.54 7.61
C LEU A 99 -1.23 0.43 9.14
N LYS A 100 -0.21 0.90 9.87
CA LYS A 100 -0.24 0.95 11.34
C LYS A 100 -1.35 1.89 11.86
N ALA A 101 -1.48 3.06 11.26
CA ALA A 101 -2.54 4.02 11.62
C ALA A 101 -3.94 3.47 11.36
N MET A 102 -4.13 2.79 10.23
CA MET A 102 -5.38 2.10 9.87
C MET A 102 -5.71 0.99 10.87
N GLN A 103 -4.73 0.17 11.27
CA GLN A 103 -4.94 -0.86 12.29
C GLN A 103 -5.39 -0.26 13.63
N ALA A 104 -4.74 0.80 14.08
CA ALA A 104 -5.11 1.49 15.32
C ALA A 104 -6.49 2.16 15.23
N ALA A 105 -6.86 2.71 14.08
CA ALA A 105 -8.21 3.24 13.85
C ALA A 105 -9.27 2.12 13.84
N GLY A 106 -8.94 0.96 13.26
CA GLY A 106 -9.84 -0.20 13.21
C GLY A 106 -10.06 -0.83 14.58
N GLN A 107 -9.05 -0.84 15.45
CA GLN A 107 -9.21 -1.26 16.85
C GLN A 107 -10.16 -0.31 17.60
N ARG A 108 -9.99 1.00 17.42
CA ARG A 108 -10.88 2.01 18.02
C ARG A 108 -12.33 1.88 17.52
N ALA A 109 -12.53 1.69 16.21
CA ALA A 109 -13.86 1.51 15.63
C ALA A 109 -14.61 0.30 16.22
N ARG A 110 -13.90 -0.80 16.46
CA ARG A 110 -14.46 -2.02 17.08
C ARG A 110 -14.79 -1.84 18.57
N ALA A 111 -13.96 -1.08 19.29
CA ALA A 111 -14.14 -0.85 20.72
C ALA A 111 -15.12 0.30 21.06
N ALA A 112 -15.52 1.10 20.06
CA ALA A 112 -16.30 2.33 20.29
C ALA A 112 -17.70 2.07 20.85
N ALA A 113 -18.01 2.77 21.95
CA ALA A 113 -19.35 2.85 22.51
C ALA A 113 -20.30 3.59 21.56
N ALA A 114 -21.61 3.45 21.79
CA ALA A 114 -22.65 4.06 20.95
C ALA A 114 -22.43 5.56 20.60
N PRO A 115 -22.08 6.47 21.54
CA PRO A 115 -21.92 7.89 21.21
C PRO A 115 -20.69 8.20 20.34
N GLU A 116 -19.68 7.33 20.33
CA GLU A 116 -18.40 7.57 19.63
C GLU A 116 -18.30 6.79 18.31
N ARG A 117 -19.25 5.88 18.06
CA ARG A 117 -19.15 4.86 17.01
C ARG A 117 -19.03 5.46 15.61
N GLU A 118 -19.79 6.51 15.31
CA GLU A 118 -19.76 7.19 14.02
C GLU A 118 -18.42 7.91 13.77
N SER A 119 -17.91 8.61 14.78
CA SER A 119 -16.61 9.28 14.72
C SER A 119 -15.47 8.26 14.52
N ALA A 120 -15.50 7.17 15.30
CA ALA A 120 -14.50 6.10 15.20
C ALA A 120 -14.55 5.38 13.84
N TRP A 121 -15.76 5.14 13.32
CA TRP A 121 -15.96 4.61 11.96
C TRP A 121 -15.37 5.54 10.89
N THR A 122 -15.72 6.83 10.93
CA THR A 122 -15.24 7.83 9.99
C THR A 122 -13.71 7.96 10.02
N ALA A 123 -13.10 7.90 11.21
CA ALA A 123 -11.65 7.91 11.36
C ALA A 123 -11.00 6.67 10.74
N TRP A 124 -11.60 5.49 10.88
CA TRP A 124 -11.11 4.28 10.22
C TRP A 124 -11.22 4.35 8.70
N VAL A 125 -12.36 4.77 8.17
CA VAL A 125 -12.56 5.02 6.73
C VAL A 125 -11.50 5.98 6.18
N THR A 126 -11.24 7.09 6.89
CA THR A 126 -10.20 8.06 6.51
C THR A 126 -8.81 7.42 6.50
N ALA A 127 -8.52 6.55 7.47
CA ALA A 127 -7.24 5.85 7.51
C ALA A 127 -7.08 4.85 6.36
N VAL A 128 -8.16 4.15 5.96
CA VAL A 128 -8.17 3.29 4.78
C VAL A 128 -7.87 4.11 3.51
N GLN A 129 -8.49 5.28 3.34
CA GLN A 129 -8.21 6.18 2.20
C GLN A 129 -6.73 6.57 2.14
N ARG A 130 -6.13 6.92 3.28
CA ARG A 130 -4.71 7.27 3.36
C ARG A 130 -3.77 6.11 2.99
N VAL A 131 -4.17 4.86 3.24
CA VAL A 131 -3.41 3.68 2.76
C VAL A 131 -3.41 3.62 1.24
N PHE A 132 -4.56 3.86 0.60
CA PHE A 132 -4.66 3.91 -0.85
C PHE A 132 -3.86 5.06 -1.45
N ASP A 133 -3.92 6.25 -0.86
CA ASP A 133 -3.12 7.40 -1.30
C ASP A 133 -1.61 7.12 -1.17
N ALA A 134 -1.17 6.55 -0.03
CA ALA A 134 0.23 6.21 0.18
C ALA A 134 0.73 5.10 -0.77
N ALA A 135 -0.14 4.15 -1.13
CA ALA A 135 0.15 3.13 -2.13
C ALA A 135 0.35 3.74 -3.53
N ASP A 136 -0.52 4.68 -3.92
CA ASP A 136 -0.40 5.42 -5.18
C ASP A 136 0.90 6.25 -5.24
N ASP A 137 1.22 6.96 -4.16
CA ASP A 137 2.45 7.76 -4.05
C ASP A 137 3.69 6.87 -4.09
N TRP A 138 3.66 5.72 -3.40
CA TRP A 138 4.74 4.73 -3.46
C TRP A 138 4.96 4.24 -4.89
N TRP A 139 3.89 3.88 -5.61
CA TRP A 139 4.01 3.38 -6.98
C TRP A 139 4.67 4.42 -7.89
N ARG A 140 4.24 5.68 -7.81
CA ARG A 140 4.84 6.79 -8.59
C ARG A 140 6.32 6.97 -8.27
N ALA A 141 6.71 6.85 -7.00
CA ALA A 141 8.10 6.94 -6.58
C ALA A 141 8.93 5.71 -6.98
N ALA A 142 8.32 4.53 -7.01
CA ALA A 142 8.98 3.27 -7.38
C ALA A 142 9.23 3.16 -8.89
N LEU A 143 8.37 3.72 -9.74
CA LEU A 143 8.48 3.61 -11.20
C LEU A 143 9.86 4.01 -11.76
N PRO A 144 10.46 5.17 -11.42
CA PRO A 144 11.80 5.53 -11.88
C PRO A 144 12.90 4.58 -11.38
N VAL A 145 12.74 3.97 -10.21
CA VAL A 145 13.69 3.00 -9.64
C VAL A 145 13.59 1.67 -10.39
N LEU A 146 12.37 1.21 -10.66
CA LEU A 146 12.09 -0.01 -11.41
C LEU A 146 12.47 0.08 -12.89
N ALA A 147 12.50 1.29 -13.45
CA ALA A 147 12.85 1.55 -14.84
C ALA A 147 14.35 1.84 -15.06
N ASP A 148 15.18 1.93 -14.01
CA ASP A 148 16.61 2.26 -14.16
C ASP A 148 17.38 1.08 -14.78
N PRO A 149 17.87 1.18 -16.03
CA PRO A 149 18.58 0.09 -16.69
C PRO A 149 20.01 -0.10 -16.13
N ARG A 150 20.49 0.79 -15.26
CA ARG A 150 21.90 0.84 -14.85
C ARG A 150 22.26 -0.08 -13.68
N GLY A 151 21.28 -0.77 -13.08
CA GLY A 151 21.49 -1.67 -11.94
C GLY A 151 22.44 -1.05 -10.90
N ARG A 152 23.59 -1.73 -10.66
CA ARG A 152 24.68 -1.37 -9.73
C ARG A 152 25.20 0.08 -9.79
N GLN A 153 24.92 0.86 -10.85
CA GLN A 153 25.32 2.27 -10.98
C GLN A 153 24.20 3.31 -10.75
N GLY A 154 22.94 2.89 -10.61
CA GLY A 154 21.74 3.75 -10.62
C GLY A 154 21.23 4.28 -9.27
N SER A 155 21.82 3.83 -8.16
CA SER A 155 21.30 4.09 -6.80
C SER A 155 20.98 5.58 -6.56
N LEU A 156 19.75 5.86 -6.10
CA LEU A 156 19.26 7.20 -5.75
C LEU A 156 20.24 8.01 -4.89
N TRP A 157 21.00 7.35 -4.00
CA TRP A 157 22.03 7.95 -3.16
C TRP A 157 23.09 8.75 -3.93
N ARG A 158 23.48 8.35 -5.14
CA ARG A 158 24.42 9.15 -5.96
C ARG A 158 23.76 10.35 -6.63
N ARG A 159 22.45 10.34 -6.88
CA ARG A 159 21.70 11.50 -7.39
C ARG A 159 21.60 12.59 -6.33
N VAL A 160 21.41 12.20 -5.07
CA VAL A 160 21.43 13.12 -3.93
C VAL A 160 22.85 13.65 -3.68
N LEU A 161 23.87 12.79 -3.71
CA LEU A 161 25.26 13.19 -3.49
C LEU A 161 25.90 14.00 -4.64
N ARG A 162 25.37 13.93 -5.88
CA ARG A 162 25.83 14.77 -7.01
C ARG A 162 25.20 16.17 -7.05
N ARG A 163 24.28 16.50 -6.13
CA ARG A 163 23.54 17.78 -6.12
C ARG A 163 23.97 18.77 -5.04
N SER A 164 25.06 18.51 -4.31
CA SER A 164 25.69 19.52 -3.46
C SER A 164 26.80 20.23 -4.24
N PRO A 165 26.75 21.57 -4.41
CA PRO A 165 27.87 22.35 -4.92
C PRO A 165 29.07 22.34 -3.96
#